data_AF-A0A353CZ32-F1
#
_entry.id   AF-A0A353CZ32-F1
#
_cell.length_a   1.000
_cell.length_b   1.000
_cell.length_c   1.000
_cell.angle_alpha   90.00
_cell.angle_beta   90.00
_cell.angle_gamma   90.00
#
_symmetry.space_group_name_H-M   'P 1'
#
loop_
_entity.id
_entity.type
_entity.pdbx_description
1 polymer ?
#
loop_
_entity_poly.entity_id
_entity_poly.type
_entity_poly.pdbx_seq_one_letter_code
_entity_poly.pdbx_strand_id
1 'polypeptide(L)'
;MSKKVTAFILGFMILILITATIFAFITNYAHPVPWLLLILLIATPFLHEKFFATKFVEWHDEYSVGIQSIDDQHKHLLALINQLQTAVDYHTEDSFVDDALGELVDYTRTHFGYEEGLMEENGYPQFAEHKKEHDAMVEQVRDFLERYKANKDETIEAITQYLKNWLIHHINGTDKEYSSFLVGKGIK
;
A
#
# COMPACT_ATOMS: atom_id res chain seq x y z
N MET A 1 -14.69 -8.44 7.13
CA MET A 1 -14.97 -7.59 8.32
C MET A 1 -14.32 -6.24 8.05
N SER A 2 -15.02 -5.11 8.19
CA SER A 2 -14.41 -3.81 7.85
C SER A 2 -13.28 -3.47 8.83
N LYS A 3 -12.25 -2.72 8.40
CA LYS A 3 -11.15 -2.31 9.28
C LYS A 3 -11.64 -1.58 10.53
N LYS A 4 -12.75 -0.84 10.43
CA LYS A 4 -13.44 -0.21 11.59
C LYS A 4 -13.94 -1.23 12.61
N VAL A 5 -14.52 -2.35 12.16
CA VAL A 5 -14.95 -3.43 13.05
C VAL A 5 -13.75 -4.15 13.66
N THR A 6 -12.67 -4.36 12.90
CA THR A 6 -11.42 -4.93 13.42
C THR A 6 -10.77 -4.02 14.48
N ALA A 7 -10.70 -2.71 14.23
CA ALA A 7 -10.18 -1.73 15.18
C ALA A 7 -11.05 -1.61 16.44
N PHE A 8 -12.38 -1.66 16.28
CA PHE A 8 -13.31 -1.70 17.41
C PHE A 8 -13.14 -2.97 18.26
N ILE A 9 -13.04 -4.15 17.62
CA ILE A 9 -12.80 -5.42 18.31
C ILE A 9 -11.44 -5.39 19.03
N LEU A 10 -10.40 -4.85 18.40
CA LEU A 10 -9.09 -4.70 19.02
C LEU A 10 -9.16 -3.78 20.24
N GLY A 11 -9.80 -2.61 20.11
CA GLY A 11 -9.99 -1.67 21.22
C GLY A 11 -10.77 -2.30 22.38
N PHE A 12 -11.81 -3.07 22.07
CA PHE A 12 -12.58 -3.81 23.06
C PHE A 12 -11.76 -4.92 23.74
N MET A 13 -10.94 -5.67 22.98
CA MET A 13 -10.01 -6.66 23.53
C MET A 13 -8.96 -6.03 24.44
N ILE A 14 -8.37 -4.90 24.05
CA ILE A 14 -7.41 -4.14 24.86
C ILE A 14 -8.09 -3.68 26.15
N LEU A 15 -9.32 -3.16 26.09
CA LEU A 15 -10.07 -2.74 27.27
C LEU A 15 -10.32 -3.93 28.24
N ILE A 16 -10.70 -5.09 27.72
CA ILE A 16 -10.86 -6.31 28.52
C ILE A 16 -9.53 -6.73 29.16
N LEU A 17 -8.42 -6.70 28.40
CA LEU A 17 -7.09 -7.04 28.91
C LEU A 17 -6.65 -6.08 30.02
N ILE A 18 -6.86 -4.77 29.86
CA ILE A 18 -6.56 -3.77 30.89
C ILE A 18 -7.37 -4.05 32.15
N THR A 19 -8.68 -4.22 32.03
CA THR A 19 -9.57 -4.46 33.18
C THR A 19 -9.22 -5.76 33.91
N ALA A 20 -8.94 -6.84 33.18
CA ALA A 20 -8.48 -8.11 33.74
C ALA A 20 -7.12 -7.98 34.44
N THR A 21 -6.18 -7.21 33.87
CA THR A 21 -4.86 -6.97 34.46
C THR A 21 -4.99 -6.21 35.78
N ILE A 22 -5.75 -5.11 35.80
CA ILE A 22 -6.00 -4.30 37.01
C ILE A 22 -6.64 -5.16 38.11
N PHE A 23 -7.69 -5.92 37.76
CA PHE A 23 -8.36 -6.80 38.72
C PHE A 23 -7.40 -7.87 39.29
N ALA A 24 -6.55 -8.47 38.45
CA ALA A 24 -5.57 -9.45 38.88
C ALA A 24 -4.53 -8.83 39.86
N PHE A 25 -4.09 -7.59 39.61
CA PHE A 25 -3.19 -6.89 40.54
C PHE A 25 -3.84 -6.53 41.88
N ILE A 26 -5.13 -6.15 41.87
CA ILE A 26 -5.90 -5.86 43.10
C ILE A 26 -6.04 -7.11 43.98
N THR A 27 -6.19 -8.29 43.37
CA THR A 27 -6.38 -9.55 44.10
C THR A 27 -5.08 -10.13 44.64
N ASN A 28 -4.03 -10.24 43.83
CA ASN A 28 -2.73 -10.73 44.28
C ASN A 28 -1.59 -10.38 43.30
N TYR A 29 -0.79 -9.36 43.62
CA TYR A 29 0.35 -8.94 42.80
C TYR A 29 1.51 -9.95 42.74
N ALA A 30 1.62 -10.85 43.72
CA ALA A 30 2.66 -11.87 43.76
C ALA A 30 2.31 -13.09 42.89
N HIS A 31 1.07 -13.16 42.40
CA HIS A 31 0.66 -14.17 41.43
C HIS A 31 1.26 -13.85 40.05
N PRO A 32 1.62 -14.84 39.21
CA PRO A 32 2.21 -14.59 37.90
C PRO A 32 1.22 -14.06 36.85
N VAL A 33 -0.09 -14.31 37.01
CA VAL A 33 -1.13 -13.92 36.03
C VAL A 33 -1.16 -12.41 35.70
N PRO A 34 -1.19 -11.47 36.66
CA PRO A 34 -1.14 -10.04 36.36
C PRO A 34 0.05 -9.64 35.46
N TRP A 35 1.22 -10.22 35.71
CA TRP A 35 2.43 -9.96 34.93
C TRP A 35 2.36 -10.57 33.52
N LEU A 36 1.78 -11.77 33.37
CA LEU A 36 1.55 -12.38 32.06
C LEU A 36 0.55 -11.58 31.21
N LEU A 37 -0.52 -11.07 31.83
CA LEU A 37 -1.50 -10.22 31.16
C LEU A 37 -0.89 -8.87 30.75
N LEU A 38 0.00 -8.31 31.59
CA LEU A 38 0.75 -7.10 31.25
C LEU A 38 1.66 -7.32 30.04
N ILE A 39 2.39 -8.43 29.98
CA ILE A 39 3.23 -8.79 28.82
C ILE A 39 2.36 -8.94 27.57
N LEU A 40 1.21 -9.61 27.68
CA LEU A 40 0.28 -9.78 26.57
C LEU A 40 -0.28 -8.43 26.07
N LEU A 41 -0.60 -7.52 27.00
CA LEU A 41 -1.06 -6.16 26.69
C LEU A 41 0.03 -5.31 25.98
N ILE A 42 1.29 -5.46 26.38
CA ILE A 42 2.42 -4.81 25.71
C ILE A 42 2.65 -5.41 24.32
N ALA A 43 2.42 -6.72 24.16
CA ALA A 43 2.59 -7.42 22.88
C ALA A 43 1.45 -7.14 21.89
N THR A 44 0.25 -6.76 22.34
CA THR A 44 -0.92 -6.56 21.47
C THR A 44 -0.72 -5.65 20.25
N PRO A 45 -0.09 -4.45 20.33
CA PRO A 45 0.15 -3.62 19.14
C PRO A 45 1.04 -4.32 18.10
N PHE A 46 2.08 -5.04 18.53
CA PHE A 46 2.97 -5.80 17.64
C PHE A 46 2.28 -7.02 17.02
N LEU A 47 1.41 -7.69 17.77
CA LEU A 47 0.62 -8.82 17.27
C LEU A 47 -0.47 -8.33 16.29
N HIS A 48 -1.05 -7.15 16.52
CA HIS A 48 -2.04 -6.58 15.62
C HIS A 48 -1.48 -6.27 14.24
N GLU A 49 -0.32 -5.61 14.17
CA GLU A 49 0.34 -5.35 12.88
C GLU A 49 0.69 -6.63 12.13
N LYS A 50 1.11 -7.68 12.85
CA LYS A 50 1.55 -8.93 12.24
C LYS A 50 0.39 -9.85 11.81
N PHE A 51 -0.74 -9.81 12.50
CA PHE A 51 -1.83 -10.78 12.30
C PHE A 51 -3.15 -10.20 11.78
N PHE A 52 -3.39 -8.90 11.92
CA PHE A 52 -4.70 -8.28 11.63
C PHE A 52 -4.64 -7.11 10.65
N ALA A 53 -3.45 -6.66 10.23
CA ALA A 53 -3.31 -5.67 9.18
C ALA A 53 -3.63 -6.29 7.81
N THR A 54 -4.90 -6.29 7.42
CA THR A 54 -5.29 -6.64 6.05
C THR A 54 -4.79 -5.54 5.11
N LYS A 55 -3.82 -5.87 4.25
CA LYS A 55 -3.38 -4.98 3.18
C LYS A 55 -4.49 -4.87 2.13
N PHE A 56 -4.61 -3.69 1.56
CA PHE A 56 -5.54 -3.43 0.47
C PHE A 56 -5.11 -4.14 -0.82
N VAL A 57 -3.81 -4.28 -1.00
CA VAL A 57 -3.19 -5.06 -2.07
C VAL A 57 -1.90 -5.71 -1.55
N GLU A 58 -1.65 -6.96 -1.95
CA GLU A 58 -0.44 -7.70 -1.61
C GLU A 58 0.38 -7.98 -2.87
N TRP A 59 1.70 -8.02 -2.72
CA TRP A 59 2.58 -8.49 -3.78
C TRP A 59 2.41 -10.00 -3.93
N HIS A 60 2.31 -10.45 -5.19
CA HIS A 60 2.31 -11.86 -5.55
C HIS A 60 3.47 -12.09 -6.52
N ASP A 61 4.15 -13.24 -6.41
CA ASP A 61 5.29 -13.56 -7.26
C ASP A 61 4.93 -13.59 -8.76
N GLU A 62 3.65 -13.80 -9.09
CA GLU A 62 3.14 -13.71 -10.46
C GLU A 62 3.27 -12.30 -11.07
N TYR A 63 3.40 -11.25 -10.26
CA TYR A 63 3.59 -9.87 -10.73
C TYR A 63 5.02 -9.61 -11.22
N SER A 64 5.99 -10.41 -10.76
CA SER A 64 7.42 -10.26 -11.05
C SER A 64 7.73 -10.17 -12.55
N VAL A 65 8.31 -9.07 -13.02
CA VAL A 65 8.82 -8.96 -14.41
C VAL A 65 10.20 -9.60 -14.58
N GLY A 66 10.78 -10.15 -13.51
CA GLY A 66 12.05 -10.87 -13.55
C GLY A 66 13.27 -9.93 -13.62
N ILE A 67 13.05 -8.66 -13.29
CA ILE A 67 14.06 -7.62 -13.15
C ILE A 67 13.88 -7.05 -11.74
N GLN A 68 14.78 -7.41 -10.83
CA GLN A 68 14.72 -7.15 -9.40
C GLN A 68 14.52 -5.67 -9.10
N SER A 69 15.20 -4.78 -9.84
CA SER A 69 15.08 -3.33 -9.64
C SER A 69 13.69 -2.79 -9.97
N ILE A 70 12.98 -3.41 -10.92
CA ILE A 70 11.60 -3.06 -11.26
C ILE A 70 10.64 -3.69 -10.27
N ASP A 71 10.82 -4.97 -9.93
CA ASP A 71 9.98 -5.66 -8.96
C ASP A 71 9.98 -4.96 -7.59
N ASP A 72 11.12 -4.40 -7.19
CA ASP A 72 11.23 -3.63 -5.94
C ASP A 72 10.53 -2.28 -6.03
N GLN A 73 10.51 -1.63 -7.20
CA GLN A 73 9.71 -0.42 -7.43
C GLN A 73 8.21 -0.72 -7.41
N HIS A 74 7.77 -1.81 -8.05
CA HIS A 74 6.37 -2.24 -8.01
C HIS A 74 5.92 -2.57 -6.58
N LYS A 75 6.73 -3.30 -5.79
CA LYS A 75 6.46 -3.55 -4.36
C LYS A 75 6.35 -2.25 -3.58
N HIS A 76 7.20 -1.26 -3.87
CA HIS A 76 7.13 0.04 -3.22
C HIS A 76 5.84 0.79 -3.58
N LEU A 77 5.45 0.80 -4.87
CA LEU A 77 4.17 1.37 -5.30
C LEU A 77 2.97 0.73 -4.60
N LEU A 78 2.96 -0.61 -4.47
CA LEU A 78 1.92 -1.31 -3.70
C LEU A 78 1.93 -0.90 -2.22
N ALA A 79 3.10 -0.65 -1.63
CA ALA A 79 3.21 -0.17 -0.26
C ALA A 79 2.61 1.25 -0.11
N LEU A 80 2.92 2.16 -1.04
CA LEU A 80 2.36 3.52 -1.07
C LEU A 80 0.84 3.49 -1.25
N ILE A 81 0.31 2.62 -2.11
CA ILE A 81 -1.14 2.41 -2.27
C ILE A 81 -1.79 1.92 -0.97
N ASN A 82 -1.13 1.01 -0.25
CA ASN A 82 -1.61 0.54 1.06
C ASN A 82 -1.58 1.66 2.12
N GLN A 83 -0.59 2.54 2.08
CA GLN A 83 -0.53 3.72 2.96
C GLN A 83 -1.66 4.71 2.65
N LEU A 84 -1.90 5.01 1.38
CA LEU A 84 -3.02 5.85 0.96
C LEU A 84 -4.36 5.27 1.41
N GLN A 85 -4.62 3.97 1.17
CA GLN A 85 -5.85 3.32 1.64
C GLN A 85 -5.98 3.40 3.17
N THR A 86 -4.87 3.29 3.90
CA THR A 86 -4.88 3.40 5.36
C THR A 86 -5.30 4.81 5.80
N ALA A 87 -4.76 5.86 5.18
CA ALA A 87 -5.17 7.23 5.46
C ALA A 87 -6.68 7.44 5.20
N VAL A 88 -7.20 6.89 4.10
CA VAL A 88 -8.63 6.93 3.75
C VAL A 88 -9.50 6.17 4.77
N ASP A 89 -9.16 4.93 5.09
CA ASP A 89 -9.96 4.06 5.97
C ASP A 89 -10.11 4.62 7.39
N TYR A 90 -9.04 5.23 7.91
CA TYR A 90 -9.01 5.79 9.26
C TYR A 90 -9.50 7.24 9.35
N HIS A 91 -9.88 7.85 8.21
CA HIS A 91 -10.34 9.24 8.14
C HIS A 91 -9.35 10.17 8.87
N THR A 92 -8.06 9.99 8.56
CA THR A 92 -7.00 10.84 9.09
C THR A 92 -7.20 12.29 8.66
N GLU A 93 -6.47 13.22 9.27
CA GLU A 93 -6.52 14.61 8.80
C GLU A 93 -6.17 14.69 7.31
N ASP A 94 -6.85 15.59 6.60
CA ASP A 94 -6.67 15.87 5.18
C ASP A 94 -5.20 15.96 4.75
N SER A 95 -4.35 16.55 5.60
CA SER A 95 -2.90 16.67 5.35
C SER A 95 -2.22 15.31 5.15
N PHE A 96 -2.56 14.29 5.95
CA PHE A 96 -1.99 12.96 5.80
C PHE A 96 -2.43 12.27 4.51
N VAL A 97 -3.68 12.49 4.10
CA VAL A 97 -4.20 11.96 2.83
C VAL A 97 -3.51 12.65 1.66
N ASP A 98 -3.37 13.98 1.73
CA ASP A 98 -2.71 14.81 0.72
C ASP A 98 -1.23 14.40 0.56
N ASP A 99 -0.51 14.20 1.68
CA ASP A 99 0.89 13.75 1.70
C ASP A 99 1.05 12.35 1.10
N ALA A 100 0.22 11.39 1.52
CA ALA A 100 0.27 10.01 1.00
C ALA A 100 -0.06 9.94 -0.49
N LEU A 101 -1.03 10.72 -0.95
CA LEU A 101 -1.38 10.81 -2.37
C LEU A 101 -0.26 11.48 -3.17
N GLY A 102 0.34 12.54 -2.64
CA GLY A 102 1.49 13.22 -3.25
C GLY A 102 2.69 12.28 -3.41
N GLU A 103 3.07 11.56 -2.36
CA GLU A 103 4.16 10.59 -2.37
C GLU A 103 3.94 9.50 -3.43
N LEU A 104 2.72 8.95 -3.51
CA LEU A 104 2.36 7.95 -4.52
C LEU A 104 2.50 8.50 -5.94
N VAL A 105 1.98 9.71 -6.21
CA VAL A 105 2.07 10.33 -7.54
C VAL A 105 3.53 10.59 -7.93
N ASP A 106 4.32 11.16 -7.03
CA ASP A 106 5.72 11.49 -7.30
C ASP A 106 6.56 10.23 -7.56
N TYR A 107 6.37 9.18 -6.76
CA TYR A 107 7.07 7.92 -6.96
C TYR A 107 6.64 7.23 -8.26
N THR A 108 5.36 7.28 -8.62
CA THR A 108 4.87 6.72 -9.90
C THR A 108 5.55 7.38 -11.10
N ARG A 109 5.74 8.71 -11.08
CA ARG A 109 6.48 9.41 -12.15
C ARG A 109 7.96 8.99 -12.20
N THR A 110 8.57 8.77 -11.04
CA THR A 110 9.95 8.29 -10.94
C THR A 110 10.09 6.88 -11.52
N HIS A 111 9.15 6.00 -11.18
CA HIS A 111 9.09 4.64 -11.68
C HIS A 111 8.94 4.58 -13.20
N PHE A 112 7.99 5.34 -13.77
CA PHE A 112 7.83 5.41 -15.23
C PHE A 112 9.07 5.93 -15.93
N GLY A 113 9.72 6.97 -15.40
CA GLY A 113 10.97 7.47 -15.96
C GLY A 113 12.08 6.42 -15.95
N TYR A 114 12.13 5.56 -14.93
CA TYR A 114 13.09 4.47 -14.85
C TYR A 114 12.83 3.39 -15.91
N GLU A 115 11.59 2.92 -16.05
CA GLU A 115 11.23 1.92 -17.06
C GLU A 115 11.38 2.45 -18.48
N GLU A 116 10.94 3.68 -18.72
CA GLU A 116 11.09 4.37 -20.01
C GLU A 116 12.56 4.49 -20.40
N GLY A 117 13.43 4.90 -19.46
CA GLY A 117 14.87 4.94 -19.67
C GLY A 117 15.46 3.57 -20.02
N LEU A 118 15.10 2.52 -19.26
CA LEU A 118 15.56 1.16 -19.54
C LEU A 118 15.10 0.66 -20.92
N MET A 119 13.84 0.90 -21.28
CA MET A 119 13.28 0.50 -22.57
C MET A 119 13.95 1.24 -23.72
N GLU A 120 14.14 2.55 -23.60
CA GLU A 120 14.77 3.38 -24.63
C GLU A 120 16.25 3.00 -24.84
N GLU A 121 17.02 2.88 -23.75
CA GLU A 121 18.45 2.52 -23.79
C GLU A 121 18.70 1.15 -24.43
N ASN A 122 17.76 0.20 -24.27
CA ASN A 122 17.87 -1.15 -24.80
C ASN A 122 17.17 -1.34 -26.16
N GLY A 123 16.50 -0.31 -26.67
CA GLY A 123 15.80 -0.32 -27.95
C GLY A 123 14.56 -1.23 -27.95
N TYR A 124 13.75 -1.18 -26.90
CA TYR A 124 12.52 -1.96 -26.82
C TYR A 124 11.53 -1.57 -27.94
N PRO A 125 11.09 -2.50 -28.81
CA PRO A 125 10.31 -2.15 -30.00
C PRO A 125 8.95 -1.50 -29.73
N GLN A 126 8.34 -1.78 -28.58
CA GLN A 126 7.01 -1.27 -28.21
C GLN A 126 7.06 -0.09 -27.23
N PHE A 127 8.25 0.52 -27.04
CA PHE A 127 8.45 1.65 -26.12
C PHE A 127 7.42 2.77 -26.29
N ALA A 128 7.14 3.18 -27.53
CA ALA A 128 6.22 4.29 -27.81
C ALA A 128 4.78 4.01 -27.36
N GLU A 129 4.28 2.78 -27.52
CA GLU A 129 2.95 2.41 -27.06
C GLU A 129 2.91 2.25 -25.53
N HIS A 130 3.96 1.66 -24.93
CA HIS A 130 4.07 1.55 -23.48
C HIS A 130 4.05 2.95 -22.81
N LYS A 131 4.88 3.88 -23.30
CA LYS A 131 4.94 5.26 -22.79
C LYS A 131 3.58 5.98 -22.93
N LYS A 132 2.83 5.70 -23.98
CA LYS A 132 1.50 6.28 -24.18
C LYS A 132 0.50 5.83 -23.12
N GLU A 133 0.60 4.60 -22.62
CA GLU A 133 -0.21 4.14 -21.49
C GLU A 133 0.15 4.87 -20.19
N HIS A 134 1.44 5.10 -19.93
CA HIS A 134 1.90 5.94 -18.82
C HIS A 134 1.34 7.36 -18.92
N ASP A 135 1.50 8.01 -20.07
CA ASP A 135 1.01 9.38 -20.29
C ASP A 135 -0.51 9.47 -20.12
N ALA A 136 -1.26 8.46 -20.60
CA ALA A 136 -2.71 8.40 -20.42
C ALA A 136 -3.12 8.24 -18.96
N MET A 137 -2.41 7.43 -18.18
CA MET A 137 -2.69 7.29 -16.75
C MET A 137 -2.36 8.57 -15.98
N VAL A 138 -1.23 9.22 -16.28
CA VAL A 138 -0.85 10.50 -15.65
C VAL A 138 -1.92 11.57 -15.89
N GLU A 139 -2.46 11.65 -17.11
CA GLU A 139 -3.56 12.56 -17.42
C GLU A 139 -4.82 12.22 -16.63
N GLN A 140 -5.18 10.94 -16.56
CA GLN A 140 -6.34 10.49 -15.80
C GLN A 140 -6.21 10.81 -14.31
N VAL A 141 -5.02 10.67 -13.73
CA VAL A 141 -4.72 11.05 -12.34
C VAL A 141 -4.80 12.56 -12.15
N ARG A 142 -4.36 13.37 -13.12
CA ARG A 142 -4.51 14.83 -13.06
C ARG A 142 -5.98 15.23 -12.94
N ASP A 143 -6.86 14.64 -13.75
CA ASP A 143 -8.31 14.89 -13.69
C ASP A 143 -8.94 14.45 -12.36
N PHE A 144 -8.41 13.38 -11.77
CA PHE A 144 -8.78 12.94 -10.43
C PHE A 144 -8.34 13.96 -9.36
N LEU A 145 -7.12 14.46 -9.43
CA LEU A 145 -6.59 15.45 -8.48
C LEU A 145 -7.36 16.78 -8.55
N GLU A 146 -7.81 17.20 -9.74
CA GLU A 146 -8.67 18.38 -9.88
C GLU A 146 -10.03 18.20 -9.19
N ARG A 147 -10.67 17.04 -9.36
CA ARG A 147 -11.93 16.71 -8.67
C ARG A 147 -11.74 16.57 -7.15
N TYR A 148 -10.62 16.00 -6.74
CA TYR A 148 -10.27 15.85 -5.32
C TYR A 148 -10.14 17.21 -4.62
N LYS A 149 -9.57 18.22 -5.29
CA LYS A 149 -9.53 19.60 -4.76
C LYS A 149 -10.93 20.21 -4.57
N ALA A 150 -11.93 19.78 -5.33
CA ALA A 150 -13.30 20.28 -5.24
C ALA A 150 -14.14 19.52 -4.19
N ASN A 151 -14.02 18.20 -4.12
CA ASN A 151 -14.69 17.34 -3.13
C ASN A 151 -13.80 16.15 -2.76
N LYS A 152 -13.08 16.28 -1.64
CA LYS A 152 -12.10 15.29 -1.18
C LYS A 152 -12.73 13.94 -0.86
N ASP A 153 -13.75 13.94 0.00
CA ASP A 153 -14.40 12.73 0.52
C ASP A 153 -15.03 11.87 -0.58
N GLU A 154 -15.62 12.51 -1.59
CA GLU A 154 -16.26 11.80 -2.71
C GLU A 154 -15.24 11.20 -3.68
N THR A 155 -14.06 11.81 -3.80
CA THR A 155 -13.10 11.48 -4.86
C THR A 155 -12.01 10.52 -4.39
N ILE A 156 -11.61 10.54 -3.11
CA ILE A 156 -10.41 9.83 -2.66
C ILE A 156 -10.51 8.31 -2.77
N GLU A 157 -11.68 7.74 -2.47
CA GLU A 157 -11.92 6.30 -2.63
C GLU A 157 -11.81 5.90 -4.12
N ALA A 158 -12.38 6.70 -5.01
CA ALA A 158 -12.33 6.46 -6.45
C ALA A 158 -10.90 6.51 -7.00
N ILE A 159 -10.09 7.47 -6.54
CA ILE A 159 -8.66 7.58 -6.91
C ILE A 159 -7.89 6.36 -6.43
N THR A 160 -8.07 5.99 -5.17
CA THR A 160 -7.33 4.89 -4.54
C THR A 160 -7.65 3.55 -5.23
N GLN A 161 -8.92 3.30 -5.56
CA GLN A 161 -9.31 2.12 -6.33
C GLN A 161 -8.77 2.16 -7.77
N TYR A 162 -8.80 3.31 -8.43
CA TYR A 162 -8.28 3.48 -9.78
C TYR A 162 -6.78 3.16 -9.83
N LEU A 163 -5.97 3.77 -8.97
CA LEU A 163 -4.51 3.58 -8.93
C LEU A 163 -4.15 2.11 -8.66
N LYS A 164 -4.82 1.46 -7.69
CA LYS A 164 -4.63 0.02 -7.44
C LYS A 164 -4.92 -0.81 -8.68
N ASN A 165 -6.11 -0.62 -9.26
CA ASN A 165 -6.55 -1.44 -10.39
C ASN A 165 -5.67 -1.20 -11.61
N TRP A 166 -5.33 0.05 -11.91
CA TRP A 166 -4.45 0.37 -13.03
C TRP A 166 -3.08 -0.30 -12.86
N LEU A 167 -2.45 -0.15 -11.70
CA LEU A 167 -1.12 -0.72 -11.45
C LEU A 167 -1.10 -2.25 -11.61
N ILE A 168 -2.07 -2.96 -11.02
CA ILE A 168 -2.12 -4.43 -11.12
C ILE A 168 -2.32 -4.87 -12.58
N HIS A 169 -3.19 -4.20 -13.34
CA HIS A 169 -3.42 -4.55 -14.74
C HIS A 169 -2.22 -4.22 -15.62
N HIS A 170 -1.59 -3.06 -15.41
CA HIS A 170 -0.40 -2.63 -16.14
C HIS A 170 0.78 -3.57 -15.91
N ILE A 171 1.05 -3.93 -14.65
CA ILE A 171 2.10 -4.89 -14.30
C ILE A 171 1.86 -6.24 -14.97
N ASN A 172 0.63 -6.77 -14.92
CA ASN A 172 0.33 -8.11 -15.45
C ASN A 172 0.12 -8.16 -16.96
N GLY A 173 -0.04 -7.01 -17.61
CA GLY A 173 -0.19 -6.87 -19.05
C GLY A 173 1.07 -6.25 -19.65
N THR A 174 1.08 -4.92 -19.71
CA THR A 174 2.04 -4.10 -20.44
C THR A 174 3.49 -4.29 -19.95
N ASP A 175 3.74 -4.37 -18.63
CA ASP A 175 5.09 -4.54 -18.10
C ASP A 175 5.67 -5.94 -18.39
N LYS A 176 4.82 -6.97 -18.40
CA LYS A 176 5.25 -8.33 -18.75
C LYS A 176 5.75 -8.43 -20.18
N GLU A 177 5.29 -7.56 -21.09
CA GLU A 177 5.68 -7.60 -22.49
C GLU A 177 7.16 -7.27 -22.68
N TYR A 178 7.72 -6.31 -21.91
CA TYR A 178 9.15 -5.97 -22.01
C TYR A 178 10.06 -6.99 -21.32
N SER A 179 9.53 -7.82 -20.42
CA SER A 179 10.30 -8.69 -19.52
C SER A 179 11.27 -9.59 -20.28
N SER A 180 10.76 -10.39 -21.23
CA SER A 180 11.59 -11.33 -21.99
C SER A 180 12.65 -10.62 -22.83
N PHE A 181 12.33 -9.43 -23.35
CA PHE A 181 13.25 -8.63 -24.15
C PHE A 181 14.42 -8.10 -23.30
N LEU A 182 14.11 -7.45 -22.18
CA LEU A 182 15.12 -6.83 -21.31
C LEU A 182 15.96 -7.88 -20.58
N VAL A 183 15.35 -8.97 -20.09
CA VAL A 183 16.09 -10.10 -19.50
C VAL A 183 16.99 -10.76 -20.55
N GLY A 184 16.53 -10.88 -21.80
CA GLY A 184 17.34 -11.35 -22.93
C GLY A 184 18.55 -10.47 -23.26
N LYS A 185 18.52 -9.19 -22.87
CA LYS A 185 19.64 -8.24 -22.95
C LYS A 185 20.58 -8.31 -21.73
N GLY A 186 20.27 -9.14 -20.74
CA GLY A 186 21.07 -9.32 -19.52
C GLY A 186 20.71 -8.38 -18.38
N ILE A 187 19.61 -7.62 -18.50
CA ILE A 187 19.06 -6.80 -17.42
C ILE A 187 18.45 -7.74 -16.36
N LYS A 188 18.68 -7.45 -15.08
CA LYS A 188 18.29 -8.28 -13.94
C LYS A 188 17.88 -7.43 -12.75
#